data_AF-A0A7C1DN01-F1
#
_entry.id   AF-A0A7C1DN01-F1
#
_cell.length_a   1.000
_cell.length_b   1.000
_cell.length_c   1.000
_cell.angle_alpha   90.00
_cell.angle_beta   90.00
_cell.angle_gamma   90.00
#
_symmetry.space_group_name_H-M   'P 1'
#
loop_
_entity.id
_entity.type
_entity.pdbx_description
1 polymer ?
#
loop_
_entity_poly.entity_id
_entity_poly.type
_entity_poly.pdbx_seq_one_letter_code
_entity_poly.pdbx_strand_id
1 'polypeptide(L)'
;MNDPKHGMTLIVKTVTRITVWLIILYGIYLILHGHLTPGGGFGGGVIIALAFLNVLLAYGRSFTKNWLNLKFMEDIEAASATLFLFMGILGIALGGRFLTNFLGPGKPFTLFSAGHIPILNILIGVKVGMCLFLVVWVLAALRTGEGGEE
;
A
#
# COMPACT_ATOMS: atom_id res chain seq x y z
N MET A 1 -17.92 30.08 -12.52
CA MET A 1 -16.58 29.46 -12.52
C MET A 1 -16.57 28.24 -11.60
N ASN A 2 -17.64 27.45 -11.64
CA ASN A 2 -17.91 26.35 -10.72
C ASN A 2 -18.19 25.12 -11.58
N ASP A 3 -17.13 24.42 -11.96
CA ASP A 3 -17.24 23.14 -12.66
C ASP A 3 -16.92 22.05 -11.62
N PRO A 4 -17.89 21.18 -11.25
CA PRO A 4 -17.69 20.10 -10.29
C PRO A 4 -16.58 19.10 -10.68
N LYS A 5 -16.03 19.23 -11.90
CA LYS A 5 -14.94 18.41 -12.45
C LYS A 5 -13.54 18.88 -12.08
N HIS A 6 -13.37 20.06 -11.49
CA HIS A 6 -12.05 20.57 -11.12
C HIS A 6 -11.67 20.18 -9.69
N GLY A 7 -10.68 19.29 -9.53
CA GLY A 7 -10.02 19.06 -8.23
C GLY A 7 -9.40 20.34 -7.64
N MET A 8 -8.64 20.23 -6.54
CA MET A 8 -8.05 21.37 -5.82
C MET A 8 -7.22 22.34 -6.68
N THR A 9 -6.80 23.46 -6.08
CA THR A 9 -6.05 24.53 -6.77
C THR A 9 -4.80 24.03 -7.49
N LEU A 10 -4.34 24.79 -8.49
CA LEU A 10 -3.16 24.43 -9.29
C LEU A 10 -1.90 24.26 -8.42
N ILE A 11 -1.76 25.07 -7.36
CA ILE A 11 -0.68 24.95 -6.38
C ILE A 11 -0.73 23.57 -5.71
N VAL A 12 -1.90 23.16 -5.20
CA VAL A 12 -2.05 21.88 -4.51
C VAL A 12 -1.79 20.70 -5.43
N LYS A 13 -2.28 20.74 -6.68
CA LYS A 13 -2.00 19.70 -7.68
C LYS A 13 -0.52 19.56 -8.01
N THR A 14 0.18 20.69 -8.12
CA THR A 14 1.62 20.73 -8.43
C THR A 14 2.44 20.20 -7.26
N VAL A 15 2.16 20.64 -6.03
CA VAL A 15 2.82 20.13 -4.82
C VAL A 15 2.58 18.63 -4.66
N THR A 16 1.32 18.19 -4.81
CA THR A 16 0.94 16.77 -4.71
C THR A 16 1.68 15.89 -5.71
N ARG A 17 1.90 16.38 -6.94
CA ARG A 17 2.65 15.65 -7.97
C ARG A 17 4.07 15.33 -7.54
N ILE A 18 4.72 16.22 -6.79
CA ILE A 18 6.09 16.03 -6.30
C ILE A 18 6.07 15.19 -5.02
N THR A 19 5.20 15.52 -4.07
CA THR A 19 5.18 14.86 -2.76
C THR A 19 4.73 13.41 -2.84
N VAL A 20 3.85 13.04 -3.77
CA VAL A 20 3.38 11.65 -3.88
C VAL A 20 4.53 10.66 -4.08
N TRP A 21 5.51 11.01 -4.92
CA TRP A 21 6.67 10.16 -5.19
C TRP A 21 7.60 10.06 -4.00
N LEU A 22 7.78 11.15 -3.26
CA LEU A 22 8.56 11.16 -2.02
C LEU A 22 7.91 10.30 -0.93
N ILE A 23 6.59 10.40 -0.78
CA ILE A 23 5.83 9.60 0.19
C ILE A 23 5.91 8.11 -0.17
N ILE A 24 5.74 7.74 -1.44
CA ILE A 24 5.85 6.35 -1.90
C ILE A 24 7.25 5.81 -1.64
N LEU A 25 8.30 6.57 -1.99
CA LEU A 25 9.69 6.18 -1.75
C LEU A 25 9.96 5.94 -0.27
N TYR A 26 9.46 6.83 0.60
CA TYR A 26 9.58 6.68 2.04
C TYR A 26 8.80 5.45 2.57
N GLY A 27 7.60 5.20 2.04
CA GLY A 27 6.84 3.99 2.36
C GLY A 27 7.59 2.70 2.01
N ILE A 28 8.19 2.65 0.81
CA ILE A 28 9.03 1.51 0.37
C ILE A 28 10.24 1.36 1.29
N TYR A 29 10.89 2.46 1.67
CA TYR A 29 12.02 2.44 2.60
C TYR A 29 11.64 1.79 3.94
N LEU A 30 10.48 2.16 4.52
CA LEU A 30 9.99 1.58 5.77
C LEU A 30 9.64 0.09 5.65
N ILE A 31 9.10 -0.33 4.51
CA ILE A 31 8.80 -1.74 4.24
C ILE A 31 10.10 -2.56 4.22
N LEU A 32 11.11 -2.10 3.50
CA LEU A 32 12.37 -2.81 3.31
C LEU A 32 13.25 -2.85 4.57
N HIS A 33 13.18 -1.82 5.41
CA HIS A 33 13.99 -1.72 6.64
C HIS A 33 13.23 -2.15 7.89
N GLY A 34 12.04 -2.74 7.77
CA GLY A 34 11.20 -3.10 8.92
C GLY A 34 11.83 -4.02 9.96
N HIS A 35 12.89 -4.75 9.60
CA HIS A 35 13.65 -5.61 10.52
C HIS A 35 14.84 -4.90 11.18
N LEU A 36 15.17 -3.67 10.75
CA LEU A 36 16.31 -2.88 11.22
C LEU A 36 15.88 -1.60 11.96
N THR A 37 14.77 -0.99 11.54
CA THR A 37 14.27 0.28 12.05
C THR A 37 12.84 0.11 12.59
N PRO A 38 12.39 0.98 13.52
CA PRO A 38 10.98 1.00 13.91
C PRO A 38 10.10 1.31 12.68
N GLY A 39 9.21 0.38 12.34
CA GLY A 39 8.42 0.47 11.11
C GLY A 39 7.97 -0.90 10.61
N GLY A 40 8.13 -1.15 9.30
CA GLY A 40 7.83 -2.42 8.63
C GLY A 40 6.66 -2.36 7.66
N GLY A 41 6.17 -3.55 7.29
CA GLY A 41 5.15 -3.72 6.25
C GLY A 41 3.91 -2.88 6.49
N PHE A 42 3.33 -2.95 7.70
CA PHE A 42 2.11 -2.20 8.02
C PHE A 42 2.32 -0.69 7.93
N GLY A 43 3.33 -0.15 8.62
CA GLY A 43 3.58 1.30 8.64
C GLY A 43 3.87 1.86 7.25
N GLY A 44 4.74 1.20 6.48
CA GLY A 44 5.03 1.63 5.12
C GLY A 44 3.84 1.47 4.16
N GLY A 45 3.01 0.43 4.36
CA GLY A 45 1.76 0.25 3.62
C GLY A 45 0.76 1.38 3.85
N VAL A 46 0.57 1.81 5.11
CA VAL A 46 -0.27 2.97 5.46
C VAL A 46 0.22 4.24 4.75
N ILE A 47 1.54 4.49 4.76
CA ILE A 47 2.15 5.65 4.09
C ILE A 47 1.88 5.62 2.58
N ILE A 48 1.99 4.45 1.94
CA ILE A 48 1.66 4.30 0.51
C ILE A 48 0.16 4.56 0.25
N ALA A 49 -0.74 4.06 1.10
CA ALA A 49 -2.17 4.35 0.99
C ALA A 49 -2.46 5.86 1.10
N LEU A 50 -1.77 6.56 2.00
CA LEU A 50 -1.88 8.02 2.14
C LEU A 50 -1.38 8.77 0.90
N ALA A 51 -0.37 8.24 0.19
CA ALA A 51 0.07 8.82 -1.07
C ALA A 51 -1.05 8.77 -2.13
N PHE A 52 -1.72 7.63 -2.27
CA PHE A 52 -2.86 7.50 -3.19
C PHE A 52 -4.06 8.36 -2.74
N LEU A 53 -4.33 8.43 -1.44
CA LEU A 53 -5.34 9.32 -0.89
C LEU A 53 -5.03 10.79 -1.20
N ASN A 54 -3.77 11.21 -1.11
CA ASN A 54 -3.36 12.57 -1.44
C ASN A 54 -3.69 12.91 -2.91
N VAL A 55 -3.46 11.97 -3.84
CA VAL A 55 -3.86 12.13 -5.25
C VAL A 55 -5.38 12.22 -5.39
N LEU A 56 -6.13 11.35 -4.71
CA LEU A 56 -7.59 11.37 -4.69
C LEU A 56 -8.14 12.72 -4.24
N LEU A 57 -7.57 13.31 -3.18
CA LEU A 57 -7.99 14.61 -2.68
C LEU A 57 -7.61 15.75 -3.63
N ALA A 58 -6.39 15.74 -4.19
CA ALA A 58 -5.90 16.83 -5.03
C ALA A 58 -6.53 16.87 -6.43
N TYR A 59 -6.69 15.72 -7.07
CA TYR A 59 -7.17 15.61 -8.44
C TYR A 59 -8.64 15.19 -8.54
N GLY A 60 -9.23 14.69 -7.45
CA GLY A 60 -10.61 14.26 -7.40
C GLY A 60 -10.83 12.84 -7.93
N ARG A 61 -12.05 12.33 -7.71
CA ARG A 61 -12.42 10.93 -7.98
C ARG A 61 -12.36 10.57 -9.47
N SER A 62 -12.80 11.46 -10.36
CA SER A 62 -12.83 11.18 -11.81
C SER A 62 -11.43 10.94 -12.38
N PHE A 63 -10.46 11.78 -11.99
CA PHE A 63 -9.07 11.61 -12.39
C PHE A 63 -8.48 10.31 -11.81
N THR A 64 -8.65 10.08 -10.50
CA THR A 64 -8.07 8.91 -9.84
C THR A 64 -8.65 7.59 -10.34
N LYS A 65 -9.94 7.55 -10.73
CA LYS A 65 -10.57 6.37 -11.35
C LYS A 65 -9.90 6.00 -12.68
N ASN A 66 -9.50 6.99 -13.47
CA ASN A 66 -8.83 6.77 -14.75
C ASN A 66 -7.34 6.47 -14.58
N TRP A 67 -6.73 7.00 -13.52
CA TRP A 67 -5.32 6.79 -13.22
C TRP A 67 -5.05 5.43 -12.56
N LEU A 68 -5.97 4.92 -11.74
CA LEU A 68 -5.84 3.65 -11.02
C LEU A 68 -6.85 2.62 -11.52
N ASN A 69 -6.35 1.44 -11.87
CA ASN A 69 -7.20 0.29 -12.16
C ASN A 69 -7.59 -0.41 -10.84
N LEU A 70 -8.81 -0.15 -10.36
CA LEU A 70 -9.31 -0.69 -9.09
C LEU A 70 -9.30 -2.22 -9.05
N LYS A 71 -9.67 -2.89 -10.15
CA LYS A 71 -9.64 -4.35 -10.23
C LYS A 71 -8.23 -4.90 -10.02
N PHE A 72 -7.24 -4.27 -10.65
CA PHE A 72 -5.84 -4.65 -10.48
C PHE A 72 -5.37 -4.47 -9.02
N MET A 73 -5.83 -3.43 -8.34
CA MET A 73 -5.53 -3.24 -6.91
C MET A 73 -6.17 -4.31 -6.04
N GLU A 74 -7.42 -4.68 -6.30
CA GLU A 74 -8.13 -5.78 -5.63
C GLU A 74 -7.42 -7.13 -5.87
N ASP A 75 -7.01 -7.41 -7.10
CA ASP A 75 -6.27 -8.63 -7.45
C ASP A 75 -4.93 -8.71 -6.72
N ILE A 76 -4.19 -7.59 -6.64
CA ILE A 76 -2.93 -7.51 -5.88
C ILE A 76 -3.17 -7.71 -4.38
N GLU A 77 -4.24 -7.12 -3.85
CA GLU A 77 -4.64 -7.21 -2.45
C GLU A 77 -4.95 -8.67 -2.06
N ALA A 78 -5.66 -9.40 -2.93
CA ALA A 78 -5.95 -10.82 -2.76
C ALA A 78 -4.71 -11.70 -2.96
N ALA A 79 -3.90 -11.41 -3.97
CA ALA A 79 -2.67 -12.14 -4.27
C ALA A 79 -1.66 -12.03 -3.12
N SER A 80 -1.51 -10.85 -2.53
CA SER A 80 -0.59 -10.61 -1.41
C SER A 80 -0.98 -11.42 -0.18
N ALA A 81 -2.28 -11.51 0.13
CA ALA A 81 -2.78 -12.35 1.22
C ALA A 81 -2.55 -13.84 0.97
N THR A 82 -2.79 -14.29 -0.27
CA THR A 82 -2.59 -15.67 -0.68
C THR A 82 -1.11 -16.06 -0.61
N LEU A 83 -0.22 -15.20 -1.10
CA LEU A 83 1.23 -15.39 -1.03
C LEU A 83 1.74 -15.40 0.42
N PHE A 84 1.17 -14.57 1.30
CA PHE A 84 1.51 -14.59 2.72
C PHE A 84 1.15 -15.93 3.37
N LEU A 85 -0.06 -16.44 3.10
CA LEU A 85 -0.50 -17.75 3.58
C LEU A 85 0.38 -18.87 3.03
N PHE A 86 0.69 -18.82 1.73
CA PHE A 86 1.58 -19.78 1.08
C PHE A 86 2.96 -19.80 1.74
N MET A 87 3.52 -18.64 2.10
CA MET A 87 4.79 -18.55 2.80
C MET A 87 4.75 -19.19 4.19
N GLY A 88 3.62 -19.06 4.88
CA GLY A 88 3.40 -19.72 6.16
C GLY A 88 3.28 -21.24 6.05
N ILE A 89 2.58 -21.75 5.03
CA ILE A 89 2.48 -23.19 4.72
C ILE A 89 3.85 -23.75 4.34
N LEU A 90 4.63 -23.02 3.55
CA LEU A 90 6.00 -23.41 3.19
C LEU A 90 6.89 -23.53 4.44
N GLY A 91 6.67 -22.68 5.45
CA GLY A 91 7.32 -22.78 6.76
C GLY A 91 7.00 -24.08 7.49
N ILE A 92 5.77 -24.61 7.37
CA ILE A 92 5.41 -25.93 7.93
C ILE A 92 6.16 -27.03 7.19
N ALA A 93 6.15 -27.00 5.85
CA ALA A 93 6.78 -28.02 5.03
C ALA A 93 8.31 -28.11 5.23
N LEU A 94 8.98 -26.98 5.43
CA LEU A 94 10.44 -26.93 5.56
C LEU A 94 10.95 -26.90 7.01
N GLY A 95 10.17 -26.39 7.96
CA GLY A 95 10.61 -26.11 9.33
C GLY A 95 9.72 -26.68 10.44
N GLY A 96 8.65 -27.40 10.10
CA GLY A 96 7.76 -28.08 11.04
C GLY A 96 6.80 -27.17 11.83
N ARG A 97 6.90 -25.84 11.69
CA ARG A 97 5.98 -24.85 12.29
C ARG A 97 5.62 -23.75 11.30
N PHE A 98 4.44 -23.17 11.43
CA PHE A 98 3.98 -22.07 10.57
C PHE A 98 4.95 -20.89 10.63
N LEU A 99 5.30 -20.33 9.46
CA LEU A 99 6.24 -19.20 9.30
C LEU A 99 7.66 -19.42 9.88
N THR A 100 8.10 -20.67 10.03
CA THR A 100 9.49 -20.96 10.46
C THR A 100 10.51 -20.32 9.52
N ASN A 101 11.55 -19.69 10.08
CA ASN A 101 12.63 -19.13 9.29
C ASN A 101 13.57 -20.21 8.76
N PHE A 102 13.42 -20.53 7.47
CA PHE A 102 14.23 -21.52 6.77
C PHE A 102 15.47 -20.94 6.08
N LEU A 103 15.54 -19.61 5.87
CA LEU A 103 16.71 -18.94 5.28
C LEU A 103 17.80 -18.58 6.31
N GLY A 104 17.50 -18.74 7.61
CA GLY A 104 18.39 -18.34 8.70
C GLY A 104 18.46 -16.82 8.90
N PRO A 105 19.08 -16.35 10.00
CA PRO A 105 19.09 -14.92 10.36
C PRO A 105 20.02 -14.03 9.51
N GLY A 106 20.92 -14.62 8.71
CA GLY A 106 21.91 -13.86 7.94
C GLY A 106 22.89 -13.09 8.82
N LYS A 107 23.50 -12.01 8.28
CA LYS A 107 24.37 -11.11 9.04
C LYS A 107 23.52 -9.99 9.68
N PRO A 108 23.60 -9.78 11.01
CA PRO A 108 22.90 -8.68 11.67
C PRO A 108 23.24 -7.32 11.03
N PHE A 109 22.27 -6.41 11.01
CA PHE A 109 22.39 -5.06 10.44
C PHE A 109 22.57 -4.97 8.92
N THR A 110 22.28 -6.05 8.19
CA THR A 110 22.24 -6.03 6.72
C THR A 110 20.80 -6.08 6.20
N LEU A 111 20.56 -5.57 4.98
CA LEU A 111 19.24 -5.61 4.34
C LEU A 111 18.73 -7.04 4.13
N PHE A 112 19.61 -7.96 3.71
CA PHE A 112 19.31 -9.37 3.55
C PHE A 112 19.55 -10.14 4.86
N SER A 113 18.98 -9.63 5.96
CA SER A 113 18.99 -10.25 7.28
C SER A 113 17.57 -10.67 7.68
N ALA A 114 17.43 -11.40 8.78
CA ALA A 114 16.16 -11.93 9.29
C ALA A 114 15.45 -12.93 8.34
N GLY A 115 16.17 -13.51 7.39
CA GLY A 115 15.67 -14.59 6.52
C GLY A 115 14.53 -14.15 5.61
N HIS A 116 13.35 -14.75 5.77
CA HIS A 116 12.15 -14.43 4.97
C HIS A 116 11.34 -13.24 5.49
N ILE A 117 11.70 -12.64 6.63
CA ILE A 117 10.98 -11.48 7.21
C ILE A 117 10.87 -10.28 6.26
N PRO A 118 11.92 -9.87 5.50
CA PRO A 118 11.78 -8.78 4.53
C PRO A 118 10.72 -9.06 3.45
N ILE A 119 10.59 -10.32 3.02
CA ILE A 119 9.57 -10.74 2.04
C ILE A 119 8.17 -10.60 2.65
N LEU A 120 7.99 -11.06 3.88
CA LEU A 120 6.72 -10.91 4.59
C LEU A 120 6.35 -9.43 4.77
N ASN A 121 7.31 -8.57 5.10
CA ASN A 121 7.08 -7.13 5.20
C ASN A 121 6.60 -6.53 3.88
N ILE A 122 7.18 -6.93 2.75
CA ILE A 122 6.71 -6.50 1.42
C ILE A 122 5.27 -6.94 1.18
N LEU A 123 4.95 -8.21 1.42
CA LEU A 123 3.60 -8.74 1.23
C LEU A 123 2.57 -8.03 2.11
N ILE A 124 2.90 -7.81 3.39
CA ILE A 124 2.04 -7.06 4.32
C ILE A 124 1.89 -5.61 3.86
N GLY A 125 2.97 -4.94 3.43
CA GLY A 125 2.91 -3.55 3.01
C GLY A 125 2.07 -3.34 1.76
N VAL A 126 2.19 -4.23 0.78
CA VAL A 126 1.33 -4.22 -0.41
C VAL A 126 -0.12 -4.49 -0.02
N LYS A 127 -0.39 -5.52 0.79
CA LYS A 127 -1.73 -5.85 1.28
C LYS A 127 -2.40 -4.67 1.97
N VAL A 128 -1.71 -4.06 2.95
CA VAL A 128 -2.23 -2.94 3.74
C VAL A 128 -2.43 -1.69 2.87
N GLY A 129 -1.46 -1.38 1.99
CA GLY A 129 -1.52 -0.22 1.12
C GLY A 129 -2.70 -0.26 0.14
N MET A 130 -2.93 -1.40 -0.52
CA MET A 130 -4.05 -1.59 -1.44
C MET A 130 -5.39 -1.59 -0.68
N CYS A 131 -5.49 -2.36 0.40
CA CYS A 131 -6.72 -2.50 1.19
C CYS A 131 -7.21 -1.16 1.77
N LEU A 132 -6.32 -0.38 2.40
CA LEU A 132 -6.71 0.91 2.98
C LEU A 132 -7.16 1.91 1.93
N PHE A 133 -6.48 1.97 0.78
CA PHE A 133 -6.91 2.85 -0.30
C PHE A 133 -8.29 2.43 -0.85
N LEU A 134 -8.51 1.12 -1.07
CA LEU A 134 -9.79 0.59 -1.54
C LEU A 134 -10.93 0.90 -0.56
N VAL A 135 -10.72 0.72 0.74
CA VAL A 135 -11.72 1.07 1.77
C VAL A 135 -12.09 2.54 1.68
N VAL A 136 -11.10 3.43 1.64
CA VAL A 136 -11.35 4.87 1.54
C VAL A 136 -12.05 5.22 0.22
N TRP A 137 -11.67 4.56 -0.87
CA TRP A 137 -12.31 4.72 -2.17
C TRP A 137 -13.79 4.33 -2.14
N VAL A 138 -14.12 3.18 -1.55
CA VAL A 138 -15.51 2.70 -1.40
C VAL A 138 -16.31 3.65 -0.50
N LEU A 139 -15.76 4.09 0.63
CA LEU A 139 -16.42 5.05 1.51
C LEU A 139 -16.68 6.40 0.81
N ALA A 140 -15.69 6.89 0.06
CA ALA A 140 -15.85 8.10 -0.74
C ALA A 140 -16.92 7.91 -1.82
N ALA A 141 -17.01 6.70 -2.40
CA ALA A 141 -18.02 6.35 -3.40
C ALA A 141 -19.44 6.32 -2.83
N LEU A 142 -19.63 5.70 -1.67
CA LEU A 142 -20.93 5.61 -1.00
C LEU A 142 -21.44 7.00 -0.61
N ARG A 143 -20.58 7.86 -0.05
CA ARG A 143 -20.96 9.22 0.32
C ARG A 143 -21.40 10.08 -0.87
N THR A 144 -20.92 9.79 -2.07
CA THR A 144 -21.39 10.50 -3.29
C THR A 144 -22.61 9.86 -3.94
N GLY A 145 -22.98 8.62 -3.57
CA GLY A 145 -24.16 7.92 -4.06
C GLY A 145 -25.49 8.43 -3.48
N GLU A 146 -25.47 9.26 -2.44
CA GLU A 146 -26.68 9.86 -1.85
C GLU A 146 -26.95 11.31 -2.32
N GLY A 147 -26.20 11.85 -3.30
CA GLY A 147 -26.34 13.27 -3.67
C GLY A 147 -25.90 13.65 -5.08
N GLY A 148 -26.07 12.77 -6.07
CA GLY A 148 -25.56 13.02 -7.42
C GLY A 148 -26.35 12.39 -8.58
N GLU A 149 -27.62 12.04 -8.36
CA GLU A 149 -28.59 11.94 -9.45
C GLU A 149 -29.50 13.17 -9.38
N GLU A 150 -29.03 14.28 -9.94
CA GLU A 150 -29.79 15.38 -10.55
C GLU A 150 -28.83 16.43 -11.14
#